data_AF-A0A1L8HT05-F1
#
_entry.id   AF-A0A1L8HT05-F1
#
_cell.length_a   1.000
_cell.length_b   1.000
_cell.length_c   1.000
_cell.angle_alpha   90.00
_cell.angle_beta   90.00
_cell.angle_gamma   90.00
#
_symmetry.space_group_name_H-M   'P 1'
#
loop_
_entity.id
_entity.type
_entity.pdbx_description
1 polymer ?
#
loop_
_entity_poly.entity_id
_entity_poly.type
_entity_poly.pdbx_seq_one_letter_code
_entity_poly.pdbx_strand_id
1 'polypeptide(L)'
;MQVLPASLTAATKQIKTKTMFLVYKHCTVVLAMLSMLEYSSCLPLSEDSICTAEELAKYSIVFTGKWSQASFPKQYPLYRPPAQWSSLLGVTHSSDYHMWKKLVPASNGVRDFAEKGEAWPLMKEIEAAGEKIQSVHGIFSAVSISSGTGQASTEFEAHSRHPFVSFMVRIVPSPDWFVGVDTLNLCEGKHWKQSATLELHPYDAGTDSGFTFSSPNFATIPQGTVTEITASSPSHPANSFYYPRLKNLPPIAKVVFTKVKGRLSSFLDIVSNVTTTGNEIDEHISETPLDCEVSVWSSWGLCRGSCGTAGVNSRTRYIRLKPANNGTACPALNEDKECEPENCV
;
A
#
# COMPACT_ATOMS: atom_id res chain seq x y z
N MET A 1 45.84 -99.99 0.45
CA MET A 1 44.75 -100.89 -0.01
C MET A 1 43.45 -100.10 0.10
N GLN A 2 42.72 -99.92 -1.02
CA GLN A 2 41.31 -99.43 -1.17
C GLN A 2 40.98 -98.00 -0.67
N VAL A 3 40.66 -96.99 -1.50
CA VAL A 3 39.48 -96.72 -2.39
C VAL A 3 38.19 -96.32 -1.63
N LEU A 4 37.89 -95.00 -1.61
CA LEU A 4 36.64 -94.16 -1.74
C LEU A 4 35.26 -94.66 -1.20
N PRO A 5 34.14 -93.84 -1.13
CA PRO A 5 33.84 -92.45 -1.62
C PRO A 5 33.20 -91.51 -0.54
N ALA A 6 33.12 -90.17 -0.62
CA ALA A 6 32.51 -89.18 -1.55
C ALA A 6 30.97 -88.99 -1.46
N SER A 7 30.49 -88.08 -0.57
CA SER A 7 29.20 -87.36 -0.73
C SER A 7 29.04 -86.16 0.23
N LEU A 8 29.48 -84.95 -0.12
CA LEU A 8 29.07 -83.71 0.60
C LEU A 8 29.34 -82.41 -0.18
N THR A 9 28.78 -82.28 -1.39
CA THR A 9 28.93 -81.05 -2.21
C THR A 9 27.68 -80.72 -3.05
N ALA A 10 26.51 -80.61 -2.41
CA ALA A 10 25.28 -80.16 -3.11
C ALA A 10 24.41 -79.13 -2.36
N ALA A 11 24.69 -78.79 -1.09
CA ALA A 11 23.84 -77.87 -0.31
C ALA A 11 24.27 -76.39 -0.32
N THR A 12 25.46 -76.05 -0.81
CA THR A 12 26.02 -74.68 -0.76
C THR A 12 25.80 -73.82 -2.01
N LYS A 13 25.14 -74.36 -3.05
CA LYS A 13 24.91 -73.64 -4.33
C LYS A 13 23.54 -72.97 -4.46
N GLN A 14 22.59 -73.23 -3.55
CA GLN A 14 21.23 -72.62 -3.60
C GLN A 14 21.01 -71.40 -2.68
N ILE A 15 21.91 -71.13 -1.72
CA ILE A 15 21.76 -69.99 -0.79
C ILE A 15 22.39 -68.70 -1.37
N LYS A 16 23.35 -68.81 -2.29
CA LYS A 16 23.96 -67.65 -2.97
C LYS A 16 23.07 -67.03 -4.06
N THR A 17 22.15 -67.78 -4.66
CA THR A 17 21.27 -67.28 -5.73
C THR A 17 20.02 -66.55 -5.20
N LYS A 18 19.42 -66.96 -4.08
CA LYS A 18 18.27 -66.23 -3.49
C LYS A 18 18.65 -64.89 -2.86
N THR A 19 19.86 -64.76 -2.32
CA THR A 19 20.36 -63.49 -1.75
C THR A 19 20.73 -62.48 -2.84
N MET A 20 21.19 -62.93 -4.01
CA MET A 20 21.51 -62.05 -5.15
C MET A 20 20.26 -61.48 -5.84
N PHE A 21 19.15 -62.22 -5.89
CA PHE A 21 17.89 -61.75 -6.48
C PHE A 21 17.16 -60.71 -5.61
N LEU A 22 17.31 -60.77 -4.27
CA LEU A 22 16.70 -59.79 -3.37
C LEU A 22 17.43 -58.44 -3.38
N VAL A 23 18.76 -58.46 -3.53
CA VAL A 23 19.58 -57.24 -3.69
C VAL A 23 19.36 -56.59 -5.07
N TYR A 24 19.20 -57.39 -6.12
CA TYR A 24 18.97 -56.87 -7.48
C TYR A 24 17.59 -56.22 -7.67
N LYS A 25 16.56 -56.69 -6.94
CA LYS A 25 15.20 -56.13 -7.00
C LYS A 25 15.03 -54.85 -6.17
N HIS A 26 15.80 -54.68 -5.08
CA HIS A 26 15.85 -53.41 -4.35
C HIS A 26 16.74 -52.35 -5.02
N CYS A 27 17.80 -52.75 -5.73
CA CYS A 27 18.64 -51.80 -6.47
C CYS A 27 17.94 -51.24 -7.73
N THR A 28 17.09 -52.04 -8.39
CA THR A 28 16.31 -51.59 -9.56
C THR A 28 15.11 -50.71 -9.21
N VAL A 29 14.50 -50.86 -8.02
CA VAL A 29 13.46 -49.91 -7.55
C VAL A 29 14.08 -48.58 -7.10
N VAL A 30 15.31 -48.60 -6.55
CA VAL A 30 16.03 -47.37 -6.17
C VAL A 30 16.57 -46.65 -7.41
N LEU A 31 17.04 -47.36 -8.45
CA LEU A 31 17.48 -46.74 -9.71
C LEU A 31 16.34 -46.33 -10.65
N ALA A 32 15.16 -46.97 -10.61
CA ALA A 32 13.99 -46.53 -11.37
C ALA A 32 13.22 -45.37 -10.71
N MET A 33 13.41 -45.14 -9.40
CA MET A 33 12.93 -43.93 -8.72
C MET A 33 13.93 -42.75 -8.81
N LEU A 34 15.16 -43.00 -9.27
CA LEU A 34 16.19 -41.98 -9.52
C LEU A 34 16.29 -41.52 -10.98
N SER A 35 15.50 -42.09 -11.91
CA SER A 35 15.43 -41.63 -13.31
C SER A 35 14.09 -40.98 -13.70
N MET A 36 13.25 -40.63 -12.72
CA MET A 36 12.02 -39.83 -12.90
C MET A 36 12.11 -38.45 -12.23
N LEU A 37 13.31 -37.99 -11.88
CA LEU A 37 13.56 -36.69 -11.22
C LEU A 37 14.37 -35.71 -12.07
N GLU A 38 14.43 -35.90 -13.38
CA GLU A 38 15.05 -34.95 -14.32
C GLU A 38 14.10 -34.65 -15.48
N TYR A 39 12.92 -34.11 -15.17
CA TYR A 39 12.21 -33.16 -16.03
C TYR A 39 11.38 -32.22 -15.15
N SER A 40 11.95 -31.78 -14.04
CA SER A 40 11.63 -30.43 -13.59
C SER A 40 12.46 -29.53 -14.47
N SER A 41 11.86 -29.00 -15.53
CA SER A 41 12.27 -27.68 -16.00
C SER A 41 12.21 -26.81 -14.77
N CYS A 42 13.39 -26.55 -14.18
CA CYS A 42 13.59 -25.44 -13.29
C CYS A 42 13.09 -24.26 -14.12
N LEU A 43 11.83 -23.87 -13.90
CA LEU A 43 11.45 -22.49 -14.13
C LEU A 43 12.54 -21.72 -13.41
N PRO A 44 13.26 -20.80 -14.08
CA PRO A 44 14.21 -19.99 -13.37
C PRO A 44 13.43 -19.40 -12.19
N LEU A 45 13.78 -19.81 -10.97
CA LEU A 45 13.56 -18.94 -9.82
C LEU A 45 14.05 -17.61 -10.31
N SER A 46 13.17 -16.61 -10.36
CA SER A 46 13.54 -15.27 -10.78
C SER A 46 14.78 -14.92 -10.00
N GLU A 47 15.93 -14.99 -10.66
CA GLU A 47 17.20 -14.60 -10.09
C GLU A 47 16.96 -13.14 -9.78
N ASP A 48 16.77 -12.80 -8.50
CA ASP A 48 16.67 -11.42 -8.06
C ASP A 48 17.93 -10.79 -8.62
N SER A 49 17.78 -10.07 -9.74
CA SER A 49 18.90 -9.78 -10.60
C SER A 49 19.81 -8.88 -9.79
N ILE A 50 20.95 -9.43 -9.34
CA ILE A 50 21.89 -8.69 -8.52
C ILE A 50 22.27 -7.45 -9.32
N CYS A 51 22.12 -6.27 -8.72
CA CYS A 51 22.45 -5.04 -9.41
C CYS A 51 23.97 -4.97 -9.61
N THR A 52 24.40 -5.06 -10.87
CA THR A 52 25.80 -4.96 -11.28
C THR A 52 26.02 -3.75 -12.18
N ALA A 53 25.19 -2.71 -12.04
CA ALA A 53 25.38 -1.47 -12.77
C ALA A 53 26.68 -0.78 -12.31
N GLU A 54 27.51 -0.37 -13.28
CA GLU A 54 28.85 0.19 -12.98
C GLU A 54 28.79 1.66 -12.58
N GLU A 55 27.88 2.43 -13.17
CA GLU A 55 27.76 3.87 -12.93
C GLU A 55 26.71 4.20 -11.87
N LEU A 56 26.97 5.24 -11.08
CA LEU A 56 25.96 5.92 -10.26
C LEU A 56 24.84 6.46 -11.15
N ALA A 57 23.59 6.29 -10.72
CA ALA A 57 22.45 6.84 -11.42
C ALA A 57 21.79 7.94 -10.60
N LYS A 58 21.65 9.12 -11.22
CA LYS A 58 20.85 10.21 -10.69
C LYS A 58 19.40 10.05 -11.16
N TYR A 59 18.45 10.20 -10.24
CA TYR A 59 17.02 10.14 -10.51
C TYR A 59 16.34 11.40 -10.03
N SER A 60 15.29 11.80 -10.75
CA SER A 60 14.29 12.73 -10.26
C SER A 60 13.07 11.93 -9.79
N ILE A 61 12.59 12.23 -8.59
CA ILE A 61 11.30 11.76 -8.07
C ILE A 61 10.30 12.91 -8.16
N VAL A 62 9.15 12.65 -8.77
CA VAL A 62 8.02 13.58 -8.83
C VAL A 62 6.84 12.94 -8.13
N PHE A 63 6.49 13.47 -6.96
CA PHE A 63 5.27 13.13 -6.23
C PHE A 63 4.13 14.04 -6.70
N THR A 64 3.00 13.44 -7.06
CA THR A 64 1.77 14.14 -7.46
C THR A 64 0.65 13.74 -6.51
N GLY A 65 0.20 14.68 -5.67
CA GLY A 65 -1.00 14.52 -4.88
C GLY A 65 -2.23 14.50 -5.79
N LYS A 66 -3.10 13.50 -5.63
CA LYS A 66 -4.36 13.32 -6.37
C LYS A 66 -5.56 13.31 -5.42
N TRP A 67 -5.38 13.79 -4.19
CA TRP A 67 -6.44 13.84 -3.18
C TRP A 67 -7.31 15.06 -3.43
N SER A 68 -8.43 14.87 -4.14
CA SER A 68 -9.39 15.93 -4.45
C SER A 68 -10.75 15.64 -3.85
N GLN A 69 -11.58 16.67 -3.69
CA GLN A 69 -12.96 16.47 -3.24
C GLN A 69 -13.80 15.64 -4.24
N ALA A 70 -13.44 15.67 -5.53
CA ALA A 70 -14.09 14.84 -6.55
C ALA A 70 -13.74 13.35 -6.38
N SER A 71 -12.47 13.02 -6.11
CA SER A 71 -12.02 11.64 -5.95
C SER A 71 -12.24 11.07 -4.55
N PHE A 72 -12.28 11.92 -3.53
CA PHE A 72 -12.52 11.53 -2.14
C PHE A 72 -13.45 12.55 -1.46
N PRO A 73 -14.75 12.59 -1.80
CA PRO A 73 -15.70 13.56 -1.26
C PRO A 73 -16.02 13.35 0.21
N LYS A 74 -15.87 12.12 0.73
CA LYS A 74 -16.25 11.78 2.10
C LYS A 74 -15.33 12.51 3.08
N GLN A 75 -15.90 13.42 3.86
CA GLN A 75 -15.20 14.18 4.90
C GLN A 75 -13.95 14.93 4.41
N TYR A 76 -13.90 15.31 3.11
CA TYR A 76 -12.75 16.02 2.55
C TYR A 76 -12.39 17.26 3.38
N PRO A 77 -11.18 17.35 3.98
CA PRO A 77 -10.82 18.46 4.86
C PRO A 77 -10.71 19.79 4.12
N LEU A 78 -11.59 20.74 4.43
CA LEU A 78 -11.60 22.07 3.78
C LEU A 78 -10.94 23.16 4.64
N TYR A 79 -10.82 22.97 5.95
CA TYR A 79 -10.31 23.98 6.87
C TYR A 79 -9.74 23.36 8.15
N ARG A 80 -8.75 24.04 8.73
CA ARG A 80 -8.13 23.76 10.04
C ARG A 80 -7.69 22.29 10.27
N PRO A 81 -6.66 21.80 9.56
CA PRO A 81 -6.10 22.33 8.32
C PRO A 81 -6.86 21.81 7.08
N PRO A 82 -6.75 22.47 5.90
CA PRO A 82 -7.22 21.90 4.65
C PRO A 82 -6.43 20.63 4.27
N ALA A 83 -7.01 19.81 3.40
CA ALA A 83 -6.35 18.63 2.82
C ALA A 83 -5.04 19.03 2.15
N GLN A 84 -3.94 18.42 2.58
CA GLN A 84 -2.57 18.74 2.15
C GLN A 84 -1.63 17.54 2.41
N TRP A 85 -0.35 17.70 2.07
CA TRP A 85 0.67 16.65 2.24
C TRP A 85 1.85 17.18 3.04
N SER A 86 2.44 16.34 3.89
CA SER A 86 3.73 16.68 4.52
C SER A 86 4.84 16.80 3.48
N SER A 87 6.03 17.21 3.92
CA SER A 87 7.25 16.99 3.12
C SER A 87 7.41 15.51 2.81
N LEU A 88 8.01 15.20 1.66
CA LEU A 88 8.42 13.85 1.33
C LEU A 88 9.77 13.57 1.98
N LEU A 89 9.91 12.43 2.64
CA LEU A 89 11.19 11.90 3.11
C LEU A 89 11.45 10.55 2.46
N GLY A 90 12.60 10.42 1.82
CA GLY A 90 13.01 9.21 1.13
C GLY A 90 14.47 8.85 1.36
N VAL A 91 14.81 7.62 1.02
CA VAL A 91 16.12 7.03 1.23
C VAL A 91 16.46 6.07 0.10
N THR A 92 17.72 6.08 -0.34
CA THR A 92 18.29 5.01 -1.16
C THR A 92 19.09 4.04 -0.31
N HIS A 93 18.83 2.73 -0.48
CA HIS A 93 19.26 1.72 0.47
C HIS A 93 19.47 0.33 -0.17
N SER A 94 20.10 -0.57 0.58
CA SER A 94 20.20 -2.01 0.27
C SER A 94 18.97 -2.75 0.78
N SER A 95 18.85 -4.04 0.46
CA SER A 95 17.78 -4.91 0.98
C SER A 95 17.83 -5.12 2.49
N ASP A 96 18.92 -4.74 3.16
CA ASP A 96 19.10 -4.93 4.62
C ASP A 96 18.38 -3.86 5.45
N TYR A 97 17.90 -2.79 4.80
CA TYR A 97 17.15 -1.72 5.44
C TYR A 97 15.74 -1.61 4.86
N HIS A 98 14.78 -1.36 5.74
CA HIS A 98 13.41 -1.04 5.40
C HIS A 98 13.01 0.22 6.17
N MET A 99 12.55 1.26 5.45
CA MET A 99 12.03 2.47 6.09
C MET A 99 10.71 2.17 6.82
N TRP A 100 9.83 1.42 6.17
CA TRP A 100 8.57 0.91 6.70
C TRP A 100 8.18 -0.32 5.86
N LYS A 101 7.31 -1.20 6.38
CA LYS A 101 6.90 -2.40 5.66
C LYS A 101 5.48 -2.80 6.04
N LYS A 102 4.67 -3.19 5.06
CA LYS A 102 3.30 -3.68 5.30
C LYS A 102 3.33 -4.90 6.23
N LEU A 103 2.38 -4.95 7.17
CA LEU A 103 2.26 -5.98 8.22
C LEU A 103 3.42 -6.02 9.22
N VAL A 104 4.21 -4.95 9.32
CA VAL A 104 5.26 -4.78 10.34
C VAL A 104 4.92 -3.55 11.19
N PRO A 105 5.16 -3.58 12.52
CA PRO A 105 5.00 -2.39 13.36
C PRO A 105 5.90 -1.23 12.90
N ALA A 106 5.37 -0.01 12.89
CA ALA A 106 6.13 1.19 12.60
C ALA A 106 7.23 1.44 13.64
N SER A 107 8.40 1.93 13.21
CA SER A 107 9.43 2.44 14.13
C SER A 107 8.95 3.71 14.85
N ASN A 108 9.70 4.17 15.85
CA ASN A 108 9.38 5.42 16.53
C ASN A 108 9.48 6.61 15.55
N GLY A 109 10.49 6.61 14.68
CA GLY A 109 10.63 7.62 13.63
C GLY A 109 9.47 7.62 12.64
N VAL A 110 9.05 6.43 12.18
CA VAL A 110 7.88 6.30 11.29
C VAL A 110 6.61 6.78 12.00
N ARG A 111 6.42 6.44 13.28
CA ARG A 111 5.28 6.93 14.09
C ARG A 111 5.24 8.46 14.13
N ASP A 112 6.33 9.11 14.55
CA ASP A 112 6.36 10.57 14.70
C ASP A 112 6.18 11.29 13.35
N PHE A 113 6.73 10.74 12.27
CA PHE A 113 6.49 11.26 10.94
C PHE A 113 5.05 11.04 10.49
N ALA A 114 4.50 9.84 10.69
CA ALA A 114 3.15 9.47 10.26
C ALA A 114 2.08 10.23 11.04
N GLU A 115 2.28 10.58 12.31
CA GLU A 115 1.29 11.31 13.15
C GLU A 115 1.47 12.83 13.14
N LYS A 116 2.70 13.34 13.02
CA LYS A 116 3.00 14.77 13.23
C LYS A 116 3.71 15.42 12.05
N GLY A 117 4.25 14.62 11.12
CA GLY A 117 5.13 15.11 10.07
C GLY A 117 6.53 15.48 10.59
N GLU A 118 6.91 15.01 11.78
CA GLU A 118 8.23 15.25 12.37
C GLU A 118 9.26 14.27 11.79
N ALA A 119 10.09 14.75 10.86
CA ALA A 119 11.06 13.92 10.14
C ALA A 119 12.35 13.62 10.92
N TRP A 120 12.69 14.43 11.92
CA TRP A 120 13.99 14.35 12.58
C TRP A 120 14.28 12.97 13.23
N PRO A 121 13.35 12.36 14.01
CA PRO A 121 13.62 11.05 14.60
C PRO A 121 13.84 9.96 13.53
N LEU A 122 13.07 9.98 12.45
CA LEU A 122 13.22 9.04 11.33
C LEU A 122 14.55 9.24 10.58
N MET A 123 14.95 10.50 10.33
CA MET A 123 16.27 10.79 9.73
C MET A 123 17.41 10.23 10.59
N LYS A 124 17.30 10.33 11.92
CA LYS A 124 18.29 9.74 12.85
C LYS A 124 18.33 8.22 12.80
N GLU A 125 17.18 7.55 12.66
CA GLU A 125 17.12 6.10 12.46
C GLU A 125 17.79 5.69 11.15
N ILE A 126 17.54 6.43 10.07
CA ILE A 126 18.15 6.19 8.75
C ILE A 126 19.67 6.38 8.80
N GLU A 127 20.15 7.49 9.37
CA GLU A 127 21.59 7.77 9.55
C GLU A 127 22.28 6.66 10.35
N ALA A 128 21.67 6.23 11.46
CA ALA A 128 22.21 5.15 12.28
C ALA A 128 22.29 3.81 11.53
N ALA A 129 21.36 3.52 10.63
CA ALA A 129 21.43 2.32 9.77
C ALA A 129 22.59 2.43 8.76
N GLY A 130 22.77 3.59 8.14
CA GLY A 130 23.90 3.86 7.26
C GLY A 130 25.25 3.68 7.94
N GLU A 131 25.41 4.17 9.17
CA GLU A 131 26.65 4.06 9.94
C GLU A 131 26.92 2.63 10.44
N LYS A 132 25.90 1.94 10.95
CA LYS A 132 26.07 0.65 11.64
C LYS A 132 26.15 -0.54 10.69
N ILE A 133 25.30 -0.56 9.66
CA ILE A 133 25.15 -1.72 8.77
C ILE A 133 25.42 -1.39 7.30
N GLN A 134 25.84 -0.16 6.99
CA GLN A 134 26.19 0.29 5.63
C GLN A 134 25.08 0.07 4.60
N SER A 135 23.83 0.03 5.06
CA SER A 135 22.65 -0.30 4.25
C SER A 135 22.01 0.92 3.58
N VAL A 136 22.48 2.14 3.86
CA VAL A 136 21.92 3.39 3.34
C VAL A 136 22.97 4.15 2.55
N HIS A 137 22.59 4.64 1.38
CA HIS A 137 23.43 5.48 0.52
C HIS A 137 23.17 6.97 0.73
N GLY A 138 21.90 7.39 0.75
CA GLY A 138 21.55 8.79 0.91
C GLY A 138 20.10 9.02 1.30
N ILE A 139 19.87 10.15 1.98
CA ILE A 139 18.54 10.68 2.31
C ILE A 139 18.20 11.77 1.31
N PHE A 140 16.96 11.80 0.85
CA PHE A 140 16.45 12.88 0.01
C PHE A 140 15.08 13.33 0.50
N SER A 141 14.74 14.58 0.19
CA SER A 141 13.45 15.15 0.58
C SER A 141 12.91 16.10 -0.47
N ALA A 142 11.59 16.19 -0.55
CA ALA A 142 10.89 17.22 -1.31
C ALA A 142 9.99 18.06 -0.39
N VAL A 143 9.68 19.28 -0.81
CA VAL A 143 8.85 20.21 -0.04
C VAL A 143 7.44 19.69 0.17
N SER A 144 6.78 20.16 1.23
CA SER A 144 5.36 19.90 1.48
C SER A 144 4.46 20.52 0.41
N ILE A 145 3.29 19.92 0.17
CA ILE A 145 2.27 20.45 -0.73
C ILE A 145 1.11 20.95 0.12
N SER A 146 0.74 22.23 0.00
CA SER A 146 -0.28 22.91 0.82
C SER A 146 -1.74 22.63 0.40
N SER A 147 -1.95 21.72 -0.55
CA SER A 147 -3.25 21.32 -1.08
C SER A 147 -3.28 19.81 -1.37
N GLY A 148 -4.47 19.20 -1.37
CA GLY A 148 -4.65 17.77 -1.63
C GLY A 148 -4.22 17.34 -3.04
N THR A 149 -4.28 18.27 -4.00
CA THR A 149 -3.71 18.12 -5.34
C THR A 149 -2.51 19.05 -5.52
N GLY A 150 -1.45 18.57 -6.17
CA GLY A 150 -0.24 19.35 -6.43
C GLY A 150 0.95 18.45 -6.68
N GLN A 151 2.11 19.05 -6.95
CA GLN A 151 3.34 18.30 -7.21
C GLN A 151 4.50 18.81 -6.36
N ALA A 152 5.36 17.87 -5.97
CA ALA A 152 6.66 18.15 -5.36
C ALA A 152 7.69 17.21 -5.98
N SER A 153 8.91 17.72 -6.20
CA SER A 153 9.99 16.93 -6.78
C SER A 153 11.31 17.19 -6.09
N THR A 154 12.21 16.21 -6.21
CA THR A 154 13.60 16.32 -5.80
C THR A 154 14.45 15.36 -6.62
N GLU A 155 15.76 15.43 -6.48
CA GLU A 155 16.70 14.51 -7.10
C GLU A 155 17.46 13.72 -6.05
N PHE A 156 17.83 12.49 -6.39
CA PHE A 156 18.62 11.61 -5.53
C PHE A 156 19.53 10.72 -6.37
N GLU A 157 20.48 10.06 -5.71
CA GLU A 157 21.42 9.14 -6.33
C GLU A 157 21.17 7.71 -5.85
N ALA A 158 21.29 6.77 -6.79
CA ALA A 158 21.24 5.34 -6.55
C ALA A 158 22.57 4.71 -6.97
N HIS A 159 23.06 3.80 -6.13
CA HIS A 159 24.31 3.07 -6.32
C HIS A 159 24.01 1.58 -6.46
N SER A 160 24.87 0.79 -7.12
CA SER A 160 24.63 -0.64 -7.34
C SER A 160 24.49 -1.47 -6.06
N ARG A 161 25.20 -1.08 -5.00
CA ARG A 161 25.05 -1.63 -3.63
C ARG A 161 23.77 -1.19 -2.90
N HIS A 162 23.13 -0.12 -3.37
CA HIS A 162 21.95 0.49 -2.76
C HIS A 162 20.91 0.84 -3.83
N PRO A 163 20.41 -0.16 -4.60
CA PRO A 163 19.57 0.09 -5.76
C PRO A 163 18.09 0.30 -5.41
N PHE A 164 17.73 0.14 -4.13
CA PHE A 164 16.35 0.27 -3.66
C PHE A 164 16.07 1.69 -3.20
N VAL A 165 14.83 2.13 -3.44
CA VAL A 165 14.32 3.39 -2.93
C VAL A 165 13.07 3.16 -2.09
N SER A 166 13.03 3.80 -0.92
CA SER A 166 11.84 3.88 -0.08
C SER A 166 11.55 5.33 0.26
N PHE A 167 10.27 5.68 0.38
CA PHE A 167 9.87 7.00 0.85
C PHE A 167 8.50 6.94 1.53
N MET A 168 8.19 8.01 2.26
CA MET A 168 6.87 8.23 2.82
C MET A 168 6.46 9.71 2.79
N VAL A 169 5.15 9.95 2.75
CA VAL A 169 4.49 11.26 2.80
C VAL A 169 3.24 11.13 3.67
N ARG A 170 3.13 11.89 4.76
CA ARG A 170 1.95 11.90 5.63
C ARG A 170 0.78 12.60 4.93
N ILE A 171 -0.41 12.02 5.09
CA ILE A 171 -1.69 12.62 4.71
C ILE A 171 -2.06 13.63 5.80
N VAL A 172 -2.32 14.88 5.45
CA VAL A 172 -2.57 15.94 6.43
C VAL A 172 -3.95 16.58 6.20
N PRO A 173 -4.83 16.65 7.21
CA PRO A 173 -4.73 16.00 8.52
C PRO A 173 -5.06 14.50 8.43
N SER A 174 -4.49 13.71 9.33
CA SER A 174 -4.89 12.33 9.58
C SER A 174 -4.43 11.88 10.98
N PRO A 175 -4.97 10.78 11.53
CA PRO A 175 -4.46 10.16 12.75
C PRO A 175 -2.98 9.79 12.57
N ASP A 176 -2.69 8.79 11.74
CA ASP A 176 -1.36 8.24 11.48
C ASP A 176 -1.22 7.74 10.03
N TRP A 177 -1.96 8.36 9.10
CA TRP A 177 -2.08 7.90 7.72
C TRP A 177 -1.01 8.51 6.81
N PHE A 178 -0.47 7.69 5.92
CA PHE A 178 0.56 8.10 4.97
C PHE A 178 0.43 7.37 3.63
N VAL A 179 1.18 7.83 2.64
CA VAL A 179 1.45 7.11 1.40
C VAL A 179 2.95 6.95 1.23
N GLY A 180 3.38 5.98 0.44
CA GLY A 180 4.80 5.79 0.20
C GLY A 180 5.08 4.60 -0.68
N VAL A 181 6.37 4.31 -0.84
CA VAL A 181 6.86 3.08 -1.46
C VAL A 181 7.88 2.43 -0.52
N ASP A 182 7.79 1.11 -0.35
CA ASP A 182 8.77 0.26 0.33
C ASP A 182 9.58 -0.52 -0.72
N THR A 183 10.90 -0.34 -0.71
CA THR A 183 11.88 -1.18 -1.42
C THR A 183 11.63 -1.30 -2.93
N LEU A 184 11.45 -0.19 -3.64
CA LEU A 184 11.41 -0.20 -5.11
C LEU A 184 12.81 -0.36 -5.69
N ASN A 185 13.06 -1.46 -6.41
CA ASN A 185 14.32 -1.67 -7.11
C ASN A 185 14.38 -0.85 -8.41
N LEU A 186 15.36 0.05 -8.53
CA LEU A 186 15.61 0.86 -9.72
C LEU A 186 16.63 0.24 -10.69
N CYS A 187 17.24 -0.88 -10.32
CA CYS A 187 18.27 -1.56 -11.10
C CYS A 187 17.81 -2.94 -11.58
N GLU A 188 18.11 -3.28 -12.83
CA GLU A 188 17.86 -4.57 -13.45
C GLU A 188 19.15 -5.09 -14.09
N GLY A 189 19.80 -6.02 -13.40
CA GLY A 189 21.12 -6.54 -13.76
C GLY A 189 22.14 -5.41 -13.90
N LYS A 190 22.54 -5.13 -15.15
CA LYS A 190 23.53 -4.09 -15.49
C LYS A 190 22.93 -2.70 -15.76
N HIS A 191 21.61 -2.59 -15.81
CA HIS A 191 20.94 -1.40 -16.31
C HIS A 191 20.08 -0.73 -15.24
N TRP A 192 20.10 0.59 -15.23
CA TRP A 192 19.20 1.43 -14.45
C TRP A 192 17.90 1.66 -15.22
N LYS A 193 16.76 1.44 -14.57
CA LYS A 193 15.42 1.70 -15.15
C LYS A 193 15.33 3.15 -15.62
N GLN A 194 14.88 3.40 -16.85
CA GLN A 194 14.74 4.77 -17.36
C GLN A 194 13.64 5.54 -16.63
N SER A 195 12.54 4.86 -16.31
CA SER A 195 11.47 5.41 -15.50
C SER A 195 10.72 4.31 -14.75
N ALA A 196 10.11 4.67 -13.62
CA ALA A 196 9.15 3.84 -12.90
C ALA A 196 8.00 4.73 -12.43
N THR A 197 6.77 4.29 -12.66
CA THR A 197 5.56 5.02 -12.25
C THR A 197 4.73 4.14 -11.32
N LEU A 198 4.32 4.67 -10.18
CA LEU A 198 3.46 3.97 -9.22
C LEU A 198 2.28 4.85 -8.84
N GLU A 199 1.09 4.24 -8.83
CA GLU A 199 -0.10 4.81 -8.21
C GLU A 199 -0.11 4.42 -6.72
N LEU A 200 -0.35 5.39 -5.85
CA LEU A 200 -0.20 5.25 -4.41
C LEU A 200 -1.57 5.20 -3.72
N HIS A 201 -1.63 4.39 -2.67
CA HIS A 201 -2.81 4.17 -1.83
C HIS A 201 -2.48 4.49 -0.37
N PRO A 202 -3.48 4.90 0.43
CA PRO A 202 -3.26 5.25 1.83
C PRO A 202 -2.90 4.02 2.69
N TYR A 203 -2.00 4.22 3.63
CA TYR A 203 -1.62 3.26 4.66
C TYR A 203 -1.86 3.86 6.05
N ASP A 204 -2.20 2.99 6.98
CA ASP A 204 -2.34 3.25 8.42
C ASP A 204 -1.06 2.76 9.12
N ALA A 205 -0.45 3.57 9.98
CA ALA A 205 0.80 3.19 10.66
C ALA A 205 0.57 2.21 11.84
N GLY A 206 -0.67 2.09 12.31
CA GLY A 206 -1.06 1.26 13.45
C GLY A 206 -0.70 1.87 14.80
N THR A 207 -0.57 3.19 14.90
CA THR A 207 -0.13 3.90 16.11
C THR A 207 -1.19 4.83 16.69
N ASP A 208 -2.15 5.30 15.88
CA ASP A 208 -3.31 6.06 16.32
C ASP A 208 -4.61 5.44 15.78
N SER A 209 -5.64 5.35 16.61
CA SER A 209 -6.93 4.68 16.36
C SER A 209 -8.04 5.67 15.97
N GLY A 210 -7.70 6.90 15.61
CA GLY A 210 -8.64 7.87 15.05
C GLY A 210 -9.32 7.35 13.78
N PHE A 211 -10.64 7.57 13.64
CA PHE A 211 -11.41 7.05 12.51
C PHE A 211 -11.43 8.00 11.31
N THR A 212 -11.26 9.29 11.55
CA THR A 212 -11.42 10.34 10.54
C THR A 212 -10.16 11.20 10.41
N PHE A 213 -10.02 11.89 9.28
CA PHE A 213 -8.93 12.84 9.03
C PHE A 213 -8.67 13.82 10.20
N SER A 214 -9.72 14.25 10.89
CA SER A 214 -9.68 15.24 11.97
C SER A 214 -10.04 14.66 13.35
N SER A 215 -9.96 13.34 13.51
CA SER A 215 -10.14 12.72 14.83
C SER A 215 -9.07 13.21 15.81
N PRO A 216 -9.41 13.40 17.09
CA PRO A 216 -8.42 13.67 18.13
C PRO A 216 -7.51 12.45 18.29
N ASN A 217 -6.28 12.68 18.74
CA ASN A 217 -5.30 11.61 18.95
C ASN A 217 -5.83 10.56 19.93
N PHE A 218 -5.74 9.29 19.55
CA PHE A 218 -6.15 8.16 20.36
C PHE A 218 -5.20 6.98 20.12
N ALA A 219 -4.17 6.85 20.96
CA ALA A 219 -3.11 5.87 20.76
C ALA A 219 -3.62 4.42 20.62
N THR A 220 -3.12 3.70 19.64
CA THR A 220 -3.39 2.28 19.40
C THR A 220 -2.58 1.42 20.38
N ILE A 221 -3.25 0.73 21.30
CA ILE A 221 -2.61 -0.09 22.34
C ILE A 221 -3.25 -1.49 22.37
N PRO A 222 -2.48 -2.58 22.12
CA PRO A 222 -1.06 -2.59 21.71
C PRO A 222 -0.88 -2.00 20.30
N GLN A 223 0.34 -1.55 19.98
CA GLN A 223 0.66 -1.01 18.66
C GLN A 223 0.31 -2.04 17.57
N GLY A 224 -0.40 -1.57 16.55
CA GLY A 224 -0.71 -2.35 15.36
C GLY A 224 0.49 -2.47 14.41
N THR A 225 0.21 -2.99 13.22
CA THR A 225 1.17 -3.05 12.12
C THR A 225 0.76 -2.09 11.02
N VAL A 226 1.69 -1.70 10.16
CA VAL A 226 1.34 -0.94 8.96
C VAL A 226 0.34 -1.72 8.11
N THR A 227 -0.82 -1.13 7.83
CA THR A 227 -1.86 -1.76 7.01
C THR A 227 -2.30 -0.85 5.88
N GLU A 228 -2.68 -1.44 4.75
CA GLU A 228 -3.22 -0.67 3.63
C GLU A 228 -4.68 -0.33 3.90
N ILE A 229 -5.04 0.95 3.75
CA ILE A 229 -6.41 1.42 3.87
C ILE A 229 -7.08 1.23 2.51
N THR A 230 -8.24 0.58 2.51
CA THR A 230 -9.01 0.22 1.32
C THR A 230 -10.42 0.77 1.41
N ALA A 231 -11.18 0.65 0.32
CA ALA A 231 -12.58 1.11 0.27
C ALA A 231 -13.49 0.37 1.26
N SER A 232 -13.12 -0.84 1.66
CA SER A 232 -13.90 -1.74 2.51
C SER A 232 -13.27 -2.03 3.87
N SER A 233 -12.00 -1.68 4.09
CA SER A 233 -11.28 -1.93 5.34
C SER A 233 -10.36 -0.74 5.69
N PRO A 234 -10.48 -0.16 6.89
CA PRO A 234 -11.37 -0.55 7.99
C PRO A 234 -12.85 -0.23 7.69
N SER A 235 -13.78 -1.11 8.11
CA SER A 235 -15.19 -1.10 7.65
C SER A 235 -16.17 -0.29 8.51
N HIS A 236 -15.68 0.53 9.44
CA HIS A 236 -16.56 1.34 10.28
C HIS A 236 -17.17 2.49 9.45
N PRO A 237 -18.49 2.77 9.56
CA PRO A 237 -19.16 3.79 8.73
C PRO A 237 -18.53 5.19 8.82
N ALA A 238 -17.97 5.54 9.98
CA ALA A 238 -17.32 6.83 10.17
C ALA A 238 -15.97 6.96 9.46
N ASN A 239 -15.33 5.85 9.05
CA ASN A 239 -13.99 5.87 8.47
C ASN A 239 -13.95 6.69 7.18
N SER A 240 -12.96 7.58 7.08
CA SER A 240 -12.88 8.54 5.97
C SER A 240 -12.69 7.88 4.61
N PHE A 241 -12.00 6.74 4.56
CA PHE A 241 -11.77 5.97 3.34
C PHE A 241 -12.74 4.79 3.15
N TYR A 242 -13.80 4.69 3.96
CA TYR A 242 -14.81 3.65 3.78
C TYR A 242 -15.86 4.08 2.73
N TYR A 243 -15.77 3.47 1.54
CA TYR A 243 -16.64 3.68 0.39
C TYR A 243 -17.21 2.32 -0.07
N PRO A 244 -18.32 1.83 0.53
CA PRO A 244 -18.80 0.47 0.31
C PRO A 244 -19.26 0.17 -1.13
N ARG A 245 -19.53 1.20 -1.94
CA ARG A 245 -19.89 1.06 -3.37
C ARG A 245 -18.67 0.88 -4.28
N LEU A 246 -17.47 1.22 -3.81
CA LEU A 246 -16.25 1.10 -4.58
C LEU A 246 -15.61 -0.25 -4.33
N LYS A 247 -15.16 -0.92 -5.41
CA LYS A 247 -14.36 -2.15 -5.29
C LYS A 247 -12.98 -1.84 -4.71
N ASN A 248 -12.35 -0.78 -5.21
CA ASN A 248 -11.06 -0.27 -4.79
C ASN A 248 -11.12 1.25 -4.72
N LEU A 249 -10.30 1.86 -3.87
CA LEU A 249 -10.11 3.30 -3.89
C LEU A 249 -9.43 3.71 -5.20
N PRO A 250 -9.74 4.90 -5.75
CA PRO A 250 -8.85 5.48 -6.74
C PRO A 250 -7.49 5.78 -6.11
N PRO A 251 -6.41 5.92 -6.90
CA PRO A 251 -5.13 6.36 -6.38
C PRO A 251 -5.22 7.74 -5.73
N ILE A 252 -4.73 7.87 -4.50
CA ILE A 252 -4.73 9.16 -3.78
C ILE A 252 -3.51 10.02 -4.12
N ALA A 253 -2.46 9.39 -4.66
CA ALA A 253 -1.29 10.07 -5.19
C ALA A 253 -0.63 9.21 -6.29
N LYS A 254 0.32 9.80 -7.00
CA LYS A 254 1.14 9.15 -8.01
C LYS A 254 2.59 9.56 -7.81
N VAL A 255 3.51 8.63 -8.02
CA VAL A 255 4.95 8.94 -8.05
C VAL A 255 5.55 8.50 -9.37
N VAL A 256 6.43 9.33 -9.91
CA VAL A 256 7.22 9.04 -11.10
C VAL A 256 8.69 9.20 -10.75
N PHE A 257 9.46 8.15 -10.97
CA PHE A 257 10.91 8.14 -10.94
C PHE A 257 11.40 8.23 -12.37
N THR A 258 12.32 9.16 -12.66
CA THR A 258 12.90 9.33 -13.99
C THR A 258 14.41 9.45 -13.87
N LYS A 259 15.15 8.59 -14.59
CA LYS A 259 16.61 8.68 -14.63
C LYS A 259 17.01 9.99 -15.31
N VAL A 260 17.79 10.81 -14.60
CA VAL A 260 18.32 12.06 -15.14
C VAL A 260 19.48 11.72 -16.07
N LYS A 261 19.41 12.15 -17.33
CA LYS A 261 20.52 12.01 -18.26
C LYS A 261 21.65 12.95 -17.84
N GLY A 262 22.87 12.42 -17.69
CA GLY A 262 24.05 13.24 -17.45
C GLY A 262 24.23 14.25 -18.58
N ARG A 263 24.58 15.49 -18.24
CA ARG A 263 24.94 16.52 -19.21
C ARG A 263 26.30 16.15 -19.83
N LEU A 264 26.32 15.24 -20.79
CA LEU A 264 27.45 15.16 -21.71
C LEU A 264 27.31 16.31 -22.69
N SER A 265 28.37 17.11 -22.83
CA SER A 265 28.49 18.17 -23.82
C SER A 265 28.30 17.61 -25.24
N SER A 266 27.06 17.65 -25.74
CA SER A 266 26.76 17.66 -27.17
C SER A 266 26.47 19.11 -27.56
N PHE A 267 27.54 19.88 -27.79
CA PHE A 267 27.46 20.90 -28.83
C PHE A 267 27.24 20.17 -30.15
N LEU A 268 26.25 20.61 -30.91
CA LEU A 268 25.67 20.00 -32.12
C LEU A 268 24.46 19.11 -31.82
N ASP A 269 23.29 19.74 -31.72
CA ASP A 269 22.20 19.52 -32.68
C ASP A 269 21.32 20.76 -32.73
N ILE A 270 21.58 21.59 -33.74
CA ILE A 270 20.81 22.77 -34.11
C ILE A 270 19.73 22.31 -35.11
N VAL A 271 18.48 22.66 -34.78
CA VAL A 271 17.30 22.75 -35.64
C VAL A 271 16.65 21.41 -36.06
N SER A 272 15.55 21.08 -35.38
CA SER A 272 14.32 20.78 -36.09
C SER A 272 13.12 21.35 -35.33
N ASN A 273 12.32 22.14 -36.04
CA ASN A 273 11.05 22.70 -35.60
C ASN A 273 10.09 21.54 -35.31
N VAL A 274 9.66 21.40 -34.06
CA VAL A 274 8.47 20.62 -33.72
C VAL A 274 7.46 21.56 -33.10
N THR A 275 6.43 21.79 -33.89
CA THR A 275 5.17 22.46 -33.57
C THR A 275 4.59 22.01 -32.24
N THR A 276 4.29 23.01 -31.42
CA THR A 276 3.40 22.96 -30.25
C THR A 276 2.07 22.30 -30.61
N THR A 277 1.88 21.05 -30.20
CA THR A 277 0.57 20.44 -29.94
C THR A 277 0.78 19.26 -29.01
N GLY A 278 0.20 19.31 -27.81
CA GLY A 278 0.16 18.15 -26.92
C GLY A 278 0.15 18.50 -25.44
N ASN A 279 -0.69 19.44 -25.00
CA ASN A 279 -1.24 19.34 -23.64
C ASN A 279 -2.22 18.17 -23.67
N GLU A 280 -1.71 16.94 -23.59
CA GLU A 280 -2.52 15.80 -23.16
C GLU A 280 -2.74 15.96 -21.66
N ILE A 281 -3.70 16.82 -21.32
CA ILE A 281 -4.39 16.76 -20.04
C ILE A 281 -5.32 15.55 -20.16
N ASP A 282 -4.76 14.35 -19.99
CA ASP A 282 -5.57 13.20 -19.55
C ASP A 282 -5.72 13.29 -18.03
N GLU A 283 -6.30 14.40 -17.56
CA GLU A 283 -6.91 14.44 -16.23
C GLU A 283 -8.32 13.87 -16.38
N HIS A 284 -8.41 12.55 -16.54
CA HIS A 284 -9.64 11.86 -16.20
C HIS A 284 -9.85 12.01 -14.68
N ILE A 285 -10.51 13.09 -14.27
CA ILE A 285 -10.88 13.34 -12.87
C ILE A 285 -11.73 12.15 -12.41
N SER A 286 -11.16 11.31 -11.55
CA SER A 286 -11.87 10.18 -10.99
C SER A 286 -12.88 10.73 -9.97
N GLU A 287 -14.16 10.73 -10.35
CA GLU A 287 -15.24 11.09 -9.44
C GLU A 287 -15.75 9.85 -8.70
N THR A 288 -15.78 9.90 -7.36
CA THR A 288 -16.29 8.78 -6.55
C THR A 288 -17.70 9.08 -6.02
N PRO A 289 -18.72 8.29 -6.39
CA PRO A 289 -20.07 8.49 -5.89
C PRO A 289 -20.14 8.38 -4.37
N LEU A 290 -20.84 9.32 -3.75
CA LEU A 290 -21.07 9.34 -2.31
C LEU A 290 -22.55 9.52 -2.02
N ASP A 291 -23.14 8.55 -1.34
CA ASP A 291 -24.56 8.60 -0.98
C ASP A 291 -24.78 9.48 0.24
N CYS A 292 -25.99 10.02 0.34
CA CYS A 292 -26.38 10.73 1.55
C CYS A 292 -26.54 9.76 2.72
N GLU A 293 -25.92 10.10 3.85
CA GLU A 293 -26.18 9.42 5.12
C GLU A 293 -26.96 10.36 6.05
N VAL A 294 -27.99 9.83 6.69
CA VAL A 294 -28.83 10.55 7.66
C VAL A 294 -28.75 9.88 9.04
N SER A 295 -29.09 10.63 10.08
CA SER A 295 -29.23 10.11 11.43
C SER A 295 -30.45 9.21 11.58
N VAL A 296 -30.51 8.49 12.71
CA VAL A 296 -31.75 7.87 13.17
C VAL A 296 -32.81 8.94 13.40
N TRP A 297 -34.07 8.55 13.26
CA TRP A 297 -35.18 9.43 13.59
C TRP A 297 -35.16 9.84 15.07
N SER A 298 -35.58 11.07 15.34
CA SER A 298 -35.95 11.49 16.69
C SER A 298 -37.10 10.64 17.22
N SER A 299 -37.32 10.70 18.53
CA SER A 299 -38.61 10.27 19.08
C SER A 299 -39.75 11.09 18.47
N TRP A 300 -40.95 10.51 18.43
CA TRP A 300 -42.15 11.23 18.03
C TRP A 300 -42.40 12.40 18.97
N GLY A 301 -42.76 13.55 18.41
CA GLY A 301 -43.26 14.67 19.18
C GLY A 301 -44.63 14.40 19.78
N LEU A 302 -45.11 15.33 20.60
CA LEU A 302 -46.48 15.29 21.12
C LEU A 302 -47.49 15.32 19.97
N CYS A 303 -48.60 14.59 20.14
CA CYS A 303 -49.69 14.63 19.19
C CYS A 303 -50.36 16.01 19.21
N ARG A 304 -50.30 16.72 18.08
CA ARG A 304 -50.92 18.04 17.92
C ARG A 304 -52.27 17.88 17.26
N GLY A 305 -53.32 18.34 17.92
CA GLY A 305 -54.68 18.29 17.39
C GLY A 305 -55.70 18.64 18.47
N SER A 306 -56.94 18.88 18.05
CA SER A 306 -58.05 19.03 18.99
C SER A 306 -58.52 17.67 19.47
N CYS A 307 -58.89 17.58 20.74
CA CYS A 307 -59.45 16.37 21.32
C CYS A 307 -60.74 15.94 20.61
N GLY A 308 -60.88 14.64 20.36
CA GLY A 308 -61.98 14.07 19.58
C GLY A 308 -61.78 14.14 18.05
N THR A 309 -60.65 14.66 17.57
CA THR A 309 -60.24 14.61 16.17
C THR A 309 -58.85 14.00 16.03
N ALA A 310 -58.55 13.41 14.87
CA ALA A 310 -57.21 12.94 14.55
C ALA A 310 -56.21 14.11 14.60
N GLY A 311 -55.15 13.93 15.36
CA GLY A 311 -54.00 14.83 15.43
C GLY A 311 -52.84 14.33 14.57
N VAL A 312 -51.75 15.10 14.58
CA VAL A 312 -50.51 14.75 13.90
C VAL A 312 -49.35 14.89 14.87
N ASN A 313 -48.51 13.86 14.93
CA ASN A 313 -47.19 13.97 15.54
C ASN A 313 -46.12 13.95 14.45
N SER A 314 -45.02 14.62 14.75
CA SER A 314 -43.91 14.78 13.81
C SER A 314 -42.63 14.26 14.45
N ARG A 315 -41.75 13.70 13.63
CA ARG A 315 -40.37 13.39 14.00
C ARG A 315 -39.42 13.88 12.92
N THR A 316 -38.17 14.11 13.32
CA THR A 316 -37.15 14.68 12.42
C THR A 316 -35.87 13.87 12.48
N ARG A 317 -35.07 13.97 11.43
CA ARG A 317 -33.68 13.49 11.37
C ARG A 317 -32.85 14.47 10.58
N TYR A 318 -31.54 14.46 10.79
CA TYR A 318 -30.60 15.34 10.11
C TYR A 318 -29.61 14.58 9.23
N ILE A 319 -29.06 15.27 8.24
CA ILE A 319 -28.02 14.76 7.33
C ILE A 319 -26.69 14.64 8.09
N ARG A 320 -26.09 13.46 8.08
CA ARG A 320 -24.74 13.19 8.59
C ARG A 320 -23.68 13.35 7.51
N LEU A 321 -23.99 12.94 6.29
CA LEU A 321 -23.11 13.04 5.13
C LEU A 321 -23.90 13.52 3.92
N LYS A 322 -23.45 14.60 3.29
CA LYS A 322 -24.07 15.10 2.06
C LYS A 322 -23.68 14.22 0.88
N PRO A 323 -24.58 14.01 -0.09
CA PRO A 323 -24.26 13.25 -1.29
C PRO A 323 -23.29 14.03 -2.17
N ALA A 324 -22.51 13.31 -2.98
CA ALA A 324 -21.59 13.88 -3.98
C ALA A 324 -21.50 12.96 -5.21
N ASN A 325 -21.05 13.52 -6.34
CA ASN A 325 -20.69 12.79 -7.56
C ASN A 325 -21.75 11.76 -7.99
N ASN A 326 -22.99 12.22 -8.17
CA ASN A 326 -24.12 11.37 -8.59
C ASN A 326 -24.45 10.22 -7.61
N GLY A 327 -24.10 10.34 -6.33
CA GLY A 327 -24.59 9.47 -5.28
C GLY A 327 -26.07 9.69 -4.95
N THR A 328 -26.65 8.77 -4.20
CA THR A 328 -28.09 8.79 -3.85
C THR A 328 -28.42 10.03 -3.00
N ALA A 329 -29.44 10.79 -3.45
CA ALA A 329 -29.93 11.97 -2.75
C ALA A 329 -30.45 11.64 -1.34
N CYS A 330 -30.47 12.65 -0.47
CA CYS A 330 -30.96 12.47 0.89
C CYS A 330 -32.45 12.13 0.90
N PRO A 331 -32.87 11.13 1.70
CA PRO A 331 -34.29 10.84 1.89
C PRO A 331 -34.95 11.96 2.72
N ALA A 332 -36.28 11.90 2.88
CA ALA A 332 -37.04 12.88 3.66
C ALA A 332 -36.49 13.03 5.10
N LEU A 333 -36.39 14.27 5.57
CA LEU A 333 -35.83 14.62 6.88
C LEU A 333 -36.89 14.85 7.97
N ASN A 334 -38.15 14.95 7.56
CA ASN A 334 -39.30 15.10 8.43
C ASN A 334 -40.32 14.03 8.07
N GLU A 335 -41.02 13.53 9.07
CA GLU A 335 -42.09 12.56 8.90
C GLU A 335 -43.22 12.91 9.86
N ASP A 336 -44.42 12.91 9.31
CA ASP A 336 -45.66 13.18 10.03
C ASP A 336 -46.50 11.90 10.06
N LYS A 337 -47.13 11.63 11.19
CA LYS A 337 -48.03 10.49 11.35
C LYS A 337 -49.28 10.92 12.12
N GLU A 338 -50.41 10.35 11.71
CA GLU A 338 -51.67 10.50 12.40
C GLU A 338 -51.60 9.87 13.82
N CYS A 339 -52.19 10.56 14.79
CA CYS A 339 -52.21 10.15 16.19
C CYS A 339 -53.47 10.65 16.89
N GLU A 340 -53.76 10.11 18.08
CA GLU A 340 -54.83 10.61 18.93
C GLU A 340 -54.22 11.48 20.06
N PRO A 341 -54.70 12.73 20.28
CA PRO A 341 -54.23 13.56 21.38
C PRO A 341 -54.49 12.89 22.74
N GLU A 342 -53.43 12.68 23.53
CA GLU A 342 -53.53 12.17 24.91
C GLU A 342 -53.77 13.31 25.92
N ASN A 343 -54.39 12.99 27.07
CA ASN A 343 -54.68 13.94 28.17
C ASN A 343 -55.59 15.12 27.78
N CYS A 344 -56.65 14.82 27.05
CA CYS A 344 -57.73 15.74 26.77
C CYS A 344 -58.51 16.13 28.05
N VAL A 345 -58.50 17.41 28.43
CA VAL A 345 -59.23 17.96 29.60
C VAL A 345 -60.48 18.71 29.14
#